data_AF-A0A9Q0Y9A6-F1
#
_entry.id   AF-A0A9Q0Y9A6-F1
#
_cell.length_a   1.000
_cell.length_b   1.000
_cell.length_c   1.000
_cell.angle_alpha   90.00
_cell.angle_beta   90.00
_cell.angle_gamma   90.00
#
_symmetry.space_group_name_H-M   'P 1'
#
loop_
_entity.id
_entity.type
_entity.pdbx_description
1 polymer ?
#
loop_
_entity_poly.entity_id
_entity_poly.type
_entity_poly.pdbx_seq_one_letter_code
_entity_poly.pdbx_strand_id
1 'polypeptide(L)'
;MACYAAGDFIGVSNFYTEDCRFMAPGSPLVPGRTAVAKGFQSWFEAGLKTIKLVEEEIGEAGGNVIYSRGEYRFYTADGKEGEAGK
;
A
#
# COMPACT_ATOMS: atom_id res chain seq x y z
N MET A 1 -5.99 3.62 -5.85
CA MET A 1 -6.43 4.03 -4.49
C MET A 1 -6.58 5.56 -4.44
N ALA A 2 -7.74 6.08 -4.04
CA ALA A 2 -8.05 7.53 -4.12
C ALA A 2 -7.18 8.39 -3.19
N CYS A 3 -7.05 8.03 -1.91
CA CYS A 3 -6.22 8.78 -0.96
C CYS A 3 -4.77 8.92 -1.44
N TYR A 4 -4.17 7.83 -1.96
CA TYR A 4 -2.81 7.87 -2.51
C TYR A 4 -2.66 8.82 -3.70
N ALA A 5 -3.58 8.74 -4.67
CA ALA A 5 -3.55 9.62 -5.85
C ALA A 5 -3.74 11.10 -5.47
N ALA A 6 -4.43 11.39 -4.36
CA ALA A 6 -4.60 12.71 -3.80
C ALA A 6 -3.43 13.18 -2.91
N GLY A 7 -2.42 12.34 -2.66
CA GLY A 7 -1.33 12.63 -1.71
C GLY A 7 -1.77 12.62 -0.23
N ASP A 8 -2.92 12.04 0.09
CA ASP A 8 -3.46 11.91 1.44
C ASP A 8 -2.93 10.64 2.13
N PHE A 9 -1.70 10.71 2.64
CA PHE A 9 -1.03 9.56 3.26
C PHE A 9 -1.59 9.21 4.65
N ILE A 10 -2.22 10.17 5.34
CA ILE A 10 -2.95 9.90 6.58
C ILE A 10 -4.19 9.07 6.25
N GLY A 11 -4.96 9.46 5.23
CA GLY A 11 -6.06 8.66 4.70
C GLY A 11 -5.64 7.25 4.29
N VAL A 12 -4.47 7.08 3.65
CA VAL A 12 -3.93 5.74 3.34
C VAL A 12 -3.67 4.92 4.62
N SER A 13 -3.05 5.54 5.64
CA SER A 13 -2.75 4.83 6.89
C SER A 13 -3.99 4.41 7.69
N ASN A 14 -5.15 5.04 7.46
CA ASN A 14 -6.40 4.69 8.12
C ASN A 14 -6.99 3.35 7.65
N PHE A 15 -6.52 2.78 6.53
CA PHE A 15 -6.89 1.43 6.11
C PHE A 15 -6.22 0.32 6.93
N TYR A 16 -5.27 0.67 7.80
CA TYR A 16 -4.50 -0.28 8.61
C TYR A 16 -4.94 -0.22 10.07
N THR A 17 -4.73 -1.31 10.82
CA THR A 17 -4.89 -1.29 12.28
C THR A 17 -3.80 -0.45 12.94
N GLU A 18 -4.04 0.04 14.16
CA GLU A 18 -3.08 0.89 14.88
C GLU A 18 -1.74 0.19 15.12
N ASP A 19 -1.79 -1.13 15.35
CA ASP A 19 -0.69 -2.04 15.64
C ASP A 19 -0.20 -2.81 14.41
N CYS A 20 -0.58 -2.39 13.20
CA CYS A 20 -0.22 -3.07 11.96
C CYS A 20 1.30 -3.23 11.83
N ARG A 21 1.75 -4.23 11.07
CA ARG A 21 3.17 -4.36 10.69
C ARG A 21 3.29 -4.19 9.19
N PHE A 22 4.02 -3.17 8.77
CA PHE A 22 4.21 -2.82 7.37
C PHE A 22 5.54 -3.36 6.88
N MET A 23 5.52 -3.99 5.71
CA MET A 23 6.69 -4.66 5.12
C MET A 23 6.83 -4.21 3.66
N ALA A 24 7.61 -3.15 3.45
CA ALA A 24 7.96 -2.67 2.12
C ALA A 24 9.12 -3.51 1.53
N PRO A 25 9.16 -3.73 0.20
CA PRO A 25 10.30 -4.36 -0.45
C PRO A 25 11.62 -3.70 -0.07
N GLY A 26 12.65 -4.51 0.22
CA GLY A 26 13.98 -4.02 0.58
C GLY A 26 14.08 -3.30 1.93
N SER A 27 13.01 -3.25 2.73
CA SER A 27 12.98 -2.59 4.03
C SER A 27 12.70 -3.59 5.18
N PRO A 28 13.19 -3.33 6.40
CA PRO A 28 12.77 -4.07 7.57
C PRO A 28 11.26 -3.95 7.82
N LEU A 29 10.70 -4.93 8.51
CA LEU A 29 9.34 -4.86 9.05
C LEU A 29 9.25 -3.70 10.06
N VAL A 30 8.26 -2.81 9.88
CA VAL A 30 8.08 -1.62 10.72
C VAL A 30 6.67 -1.56 11.32
N PRO A 31 6.53 -1.25 12.63
CA PRO A 31 5.24 -1.24 13.31
C PRO A 31 4.49 0.09 13.16
N GLY A 32 3.17 0.00 13.10
CA GLY A 32 2.21 1.09 13.24
C GLY A 32 1.90 1.88 11.96
N ARG A 33 0.75 2.57 11.99
CA ARG A 33 0.22 3.39 10.89
C ARG A 33 1.18 4.48 10.40
N THR A 34 1.98 5.05 11.29
CA THR A 34 2.99 6.07 10.94
C THR A 34 3.99 5.53 9.91
N ALA A 35 4.35 4.24 10.00
CA ALA A 35 5.26 3.63 9.05
C ALA A 35 4.62 3.45 7.67
N VAL A 36 3.33 3.11 7.62
CA VAL A 36 2.53 3.04 6.40
C VAL A 36 2.50 4.40 5.69
N ALA A 37 2.11 5.46 6.41
CA ALA A 37 2.03 6.81 5.85
C ALA A 37 3.38 7.25 5.25
N LYS A 38 4.47 7.04 5.98
CA LYS A 38 5.83 7.37 5.52
C LYS A 38 6.25 6.57 4.29
N GLY A 39 5.99 5.26 4.27
CA GLY A 39 6.34 4.40 3.14
C GLY A 39 5.65 4.84 1.84
N PHE A 40 4.33 5.03 1.90
CA PHE A 40 3.58 5.51 0.75
C PHE A 40 3.98 6.94 0.35
N GLN A 41 4.25 7.83 1.31
CA GLN A 41 4.77 9.16 1.02
C GLN A 41 6.10 9.11 0.26
N SER A 42 7.06 8.28 0.71
CA SER A 42 8.37 8.14 0.06
C SER A 42 8.24 7.64 -1.38
N TRP A 43 7.36 6.67 -1.65
CA TRP A 43 7.08 6.22 -3.02
C TRP A 43 6.45 7.32 -3.88
N PHE A 44 5.56 8.11 -3.29
CA PHE A 44 4.94 9.23 -3.98
C PHE A 44 5.96 10.31 -4.34
N GLU A 45 6.84 10.66 -3.42
CA GLU A 45 7.95 11.61 -3.62
C GLU A 45 8.95 11.10 -4.67
N ALA A 46 9.17 9.78 -4.75
CA ALA A 46 9.98 9.12 -5.78
C ALA A 46 9.33 9.09 -7.18
N GLY A 47 8.09 9.58 -7.32
CA GLY A 47 7.42 9.75 -8.61
C GLY A 47 6.32 8.74 -8.92
N LEU A 48 6.06 7.77 -8.04
CA LEU A 48 4.95 6.83 -8.15
C LEU A 48 3.66 7.52 -7.69
N LYS A 49 2.84 8.01 -8.61
CA LYS A 49 1.70 8.89 -8.29
C LYS A 49 0.38 8.16 -8.11
N THR A 50 0.24 6.99 -8.72
CA THR A 50 -0.97 6.19 -8.58
C THR A 50 -0.65 4.73 -8.35
N ILE A 51 -1.59 4.01 -7.75
CA ILE A 51 -1.50 2.57 -7.50
C ILE A 51 -2.81 1.89 -7.91
N LYS A 52 -2.66 0.76 -8.62
CA LYS A 52 -3.71 -0.21 -8.91
C LYS A 52 -3.44 -1.49 -8.13
N LEU A 53 -4.45 -1.99 -7.46
CA LEU A 53 -4.46 -3.27 -6.76
C LEU A 53 -5.45 -4.18 -7.48
N VAL A 54 -5.07 -5.44 -7.71
CA VAL A 54 -5.91 -6.45 -8.34
C VAL A 54 -5.89 -7.68 -7.45
N GLU A 55 -7.01 -7.97 -6.80
CA GLU A 55 -7.12 -9.15 -5.92
C GLU A 55 -7.21 -10.43 -6.75
N GLU A 56 -6.41 -11.43 -6.37
CA GLU A 56 -6.47 -12.79 -6.91
C GLU A 56 -7.27 -13.72 -5.98
N GLU A 57 -7.12 -13.52 -4.68
CA GLU A 57 -7.70 -14.37 -3.66
C GLU A 57 -8.05 -13.57 -2.42
N ILE A 58 -9.28 -13.74 -1.93
CA ILE A 58 -9.72 -13.28 -0.62
C ILE A 58 -10.21 -14.50 0.12
N GLY A 59 -9.68 -14.74 1.32
CA GLY A 59 -10.05 -15.89 2.13
C GLY A 59 -10.23 -15.54 3.60
N GLU A 60 -10.86 -16.45 4.33
CA GLU A 60 -11.04 -16.33 5.77
C GLU A 60 -9.83 -16.93 6.49
N ALA A 61 -9.29 -16.21 7.48
CA ALA A 61 -8.26 -16.71 8.38
C ALA A 61 -8.83 -17.13 9.76
N GLY A 62 -10.15 -17.09 9.90
CA GLY A 62 -10.89 -17.39 11.12
C GLY A 62 -11.23 -16.14 11.94
N GLY A 63 -12.33 -16.22 12.68
CA GLY A 63 -12.83 -15.12 13.51
C GLY A 63 -13.22 -13.90 12.67
N ASN A 64 -12.67 -12.74 13.02
CA ASN A 64 -12.89 -11.47 12.31
C ASN A 64 -11.73 -11.11 11.35
N VAL A 65 -10.97 -12.11 10.89
CA VAL A 65 -9.77 -11.92 10.06
C VAL A 65 -9.99 -12.50 8.67
N ILE A 66 -9.70 -11.69 7.66
CA ILE A 66 -9.56 -12.11 6.27
C ILE A 66 -8.10 -11.94 5.83
N TYR A 67 -7.70 -12.69 4.81
CA TYR A 67 -6.48 -12.41 4.06
C TYR A 67 -6.82 -12.04 2.62
N SER A 68 -5.96 -11.22 2.02
CA SER A 68 -6.03 -10.82 0.61
C SER A 68 -4.69 -11.12 -0.03
N ARG A 69 -4.71 -11.68 -1.23
CA ARG A 69 -3.53 -11.87 -2.08
C ARG A 69 -3.85 -11.36 -3.47
N GLY A 70 -2.94 -10.59 -4.04
CA GLY A 70 -3.16 -9.92 -5.30
C GLY A 70 -1.90 -9.31 -5.87
N GLU A 71 -2.06 -8.69 -7.03
CA GLU A 71 -1.00 -7.94 -7.70
C GLU A 71 -1.14 -6.44 -7.43
N TYR A 72 -0.01 -5.74 -7.39
CA TYR A 72 0.01 -4.28 -7.37
C TYR A 72 0.81 -3.73 -8.54
N ARG A 73 0.39 -2.56 -9.03
CA ARG A 73 1.09 -1.77 -10.05
C ARG A 73 1.09 -0.30 -9.65
N PHE A 74 2.26 0.28 -9.56
CA PHE A 74 2.46 1.72 -9.40
C PHE A 74 2.71 2.38 -10.75
N TYR A 75 2.17 3.58 -10.90
CA TYR A 75 2.35 4.38 -12.11
C TYR A 75 2.84 5.78 -11.78
N THR A 76 3.65 6.31 -12.68
CA THR A 76 4.11 7.71 -12.66
C THR A 76 2.99 8.68 -13.03
N ALA A 77 3.26 9.98 -12.93
CA ALA A 77 2.30 11.04 -13.27
C ALA A 77 1.82 10.99 -14.73
N ASP A 78 2.69 10.55 -15.66
CA ASP A 78 2.38 10.37 -17.08
C ASP A 78 1.74 8.99 -17.40
N GLY A 79 1.41 8.22 -16.37
CA GLY A 79 0.70 6.94 -16.50
C GLY A 79 1.58 5.76 -16.92
N LYS A 80 2.91 5.92 -16.95
CA LYS A 80 3.84 4.80 -17.19
C LYS A 80 3.93 3.92 -15.95
N GLU A 81 4.05 2.62 -16.16
CA GLU A 81 4.32 1.67 -15.07
C GLU A 81 5.73 1.94 -14.52
N GLY A 82 5.82 2.19 -13.21
CA GLY A 82 7.07 2.46 -12.51
C GLY A 82 7.55 1.25 -11.70
N GLU A 83 6.62 0.56 -11.02
CA GLU A 83 6.92 -0.62 -10.21
C GLU A 83 5.72 -1.57 -10.18
N ALA A 84 5.98 -2.87 -10.11
CA ALA A 84 4.94 -3.89 -10.03
C ALA A 84 5.42 -5.07 -9.19
N GLY A 85 4.48 -5.75 -8.55
CA GLY A 85 4.76 -6.95 -7.77
C GLY A 85 3.51 -7.80 -7.52
N LYS A 86 3.77 -8.97 -6.94
CA LYS A 86 2.81 -10.01 -6.59
C LYS A 86 3.03 -10.47 -5.15
#